data_AF-A0A847YDY3-F1
#
_entry.id   AF-A0A847YDY3-F1
#
_cell.length_a   1.000
_cell.length_b   1.000
_cell.length_c   1.000
_cell.angle_alpha   90.00
_cell.angle_beta   90.00
_cell.angle_gamma   90.00
#
_symmetry.space_group_name_H-M   'P 1'
#
loop_
_entity.id
_entity.type
_entity.pdbx_description
1 polymer ?
#
loop_
_entity_poly.entity_id
_entity_poly.type
_entity_poly.pdbx_seq_one_letter_code
_entity_poly.pdbx_strand_id
1 'polypeptide(L)'
;MHRYFLSPEGEKALTRIAVIFAIIASAAYYLQVFGQGGFSGVYGRAKGYLAFSSGYLAEATGLAVPAAILLVFAWRRERWSLWRWVVVLAAISPVLLHAILGARRGPAFLSLGGLAFAWFLFRARRPRIVPVLLTVGVICFVVVFLFVNRPRIYIGSNKALSVTDAFAFLTPSETEAGDDYLVATGAITVSHETGRHGWGRNYLITFLIRPIPKQLWPTKYQDAHRFFFGNSPPSGAENYREILGWEPPAGSASGAFADLYREFALLFVLAAYLYGAFFNLLWRRARIQHGVWLVLFTLAAALSIYVPTQSVSAVFHRFLFAGIPTVILWKAVIPERRVPGSSVRAKRGSLTYASELPR
;
A
#
# COMPACT_ATOMS: atom_id res chain seq x y z
N MET A 1 21.13 20.54 13.09
CA MET A 1 20.66 19.21 12.62
C MET A 1 20.33 18.35 13.84
N HIS A 2 19.05 18.24 14.19
CA HIS A 2 18.64 17.43 15.34
C HIS A 2 18.92 15.94 15.08
N ARG A 3 19.76 15.36 15.94
CA ARG A 3 20.12 13.94 15.93
C ARG A 3 18.88 13.12 16.33
N TYR A 4 18.55 12.15 15.49
CA TYR A 4 17.46 11.20 15.67
C TYR A 4 17.75 10.27 16.85
N PHE A 5 17.32 10.61 18.06
CA PHE A 5 17.57 9.78 19.24
C PHE A 5 16.47 8.74 19.43
N LEU A 6 16.49 7.67 18.61
CA LEU A 6 16.12 6.38 19.19
C LEU A 6 17.27 5.97 20.10
N SER A 7 16.94 5.59 21.34
CA SER A 7 17.92 4.93 22.19
C SER A 7 18.29 3.58 21.57
N PRO A 8 19.47 3.02 21.90
CA PRO A 8 19.80 1.64 21.50
C PRO A 8 18.73 0.63 21.92
N GLU A 9 18.05 0.86 23.04
CA GLU A 9 16.89 0.08 23.48
C GLU A 9 15.70 0.23 22.54
N GLY A 10 15.41 1.45 22.09
CA GLY A 10 14.39 1.73 21.07
C GLY A 10 14.70 1.04 19.73
N GLU A 11 15.97 1.01 19.31
CA GLU A 11 16.39 0.27 18.11
C GLU A 11 16.15 -1.24 18.28
N LYS A 12 16.53 -1.83 19.42
CA LYS A 12 16.27 -3.24 19.74
C LYS A 12 14.76 -3.55 19.80
N ALA A 13 13.97 -2.67 20.42
CA ALA A 13 12.52 -2.77 20.48
C ALA A 13 11.89 -2.79 19.08
N LEU A 14 12.34 -1.91 18.19
CA LEU A 14 11.89 -1.89 16.80
C LEU A 14 12.25 -3.15 16.04
N THR A 15 13.47 -3.66 16.21
CA THR A 15 13.85 -4.94 15.62
C THR A 15 12.93 -6.06 16.10
N ARG A 16 12.57 -6.11 17.39
CA ARG A 16 11.61 -7.10 17.91
C ARG A 16 10.23 -6.98 17.26
N ILE A 17 9.67 -5.77 17.17
CA ILE A 17 8.38 -5.53 16.51
C ILE A 17 8.44 -5.99 15.05
N ALA A 18 9.51 -5.64 14.35
CA ALA A 18 9.69 -6.02 12.96
C ALA A 18 9.80 -7.54 12.77
N VAL A 19 10.52 -8.23 13.66
CA VAL A 19 10.60 -9.70 13.67
C VAL A 19 9.23 -10.33 13.94
N ILE A 20 8.45 -9.80 14.88
CA ILE A 20 7.07 -10.28 15.13
C ILE A 20 6.21 -10.15 13.87
N PHE A 21 6.24 -9.00 13.19
CA PHE A 21 5.51 -8.80 11.93
C PHE A 21 5.99 -9.73 10.83
N ALA A 22 7.31 -9.93 10.70
CA ALA A 22 7.87 -10.86 9.73
C ALA A 22 7.41 -12.31 9.99
N ILE A 23 7.40 -12.75 11.25
CA ILE A 23 6.93 -14.09 11.64
C ILE A 23 5.45 -14.25 11.32
N ILE A 24 4.60 -13.28 11.70
CA ILE A 24 3.15 -13.33 11.41
C ILE A 24 2.90 -13.36 9.90
N ALA A 25 3.57 -12.49 9.13
CA ALA A 25 3.41 -12.43 7.68
C ALA A 25 3.87 -13.72 7.00
N SER A 26 4.99 -14.29 7.45
CA SER A 26 5.55 -15.54 6.92
C SER A 26 4.64 -16.72 7.25
N ALA A 27 4.21 -16.85 8.51
CA ALA A 27 3.28 -17.89 8.92
C ALA A 27 1.97 -17.82 8.13
N ALA A 28 1.38 -16.63 8.00
CA ALA A 28 0.16 -16.43 7.21
C ALA A 28 0.35 -16.80 5.73
N TYR A 29 1.50 -16.47 5.14
CA TYR A 29 1.83 -16.82 3.76
C TYR A 29 2.00 -18.33 3.57
N TYR A 30 2.81 -18.98 4.40
CA TYR A 30 3.02 -20.42 4.29
C TYR A 30 1.75 -21.22 4.57
N LEU A 31 0.93 -20.82 5.55
CA LEU A 31 -0.39 -21.43 5.77
C LEU A 31 -1.29 -21.32 4.53
N GLN A 32 -1.29 -20.17 3.85
CA GLN A 32 -2.04 -19.99 2.61
C GLN A 32 -1.50 -20.86 1.46
N VAL A 33 -0.18 -20.98 1.34
CA VAL A 33 0.47 -21.81 0.31
C VAL A 33 0.19 -23.29 0.54
N PHE A 34 0.44 -23.80 1.74
CA PHE A 34 0.22 -25.21 2.07
C PHE A 34 -1.27 -25.58 2.06
N GLY A 35 -2.15 -24.67 2.51
CA GLY A 35 -3.61 -24.86 2.44
C GLY A 35 -4.16 -24.96 1.02
N GLN A 36 -3.40 -24.56 0.00
CA GLN A 36 -3.78 -24.61 -1.42
C GLN A 36 -3.00 -25.65 -2.23
N GLY A 37 -2.45 -26.68 -1.56
CA GLY A 37 -1.70 -27.75 -2.23
C GLY A 37 -0.22 -27.42 -2.44
N GLY A 38 0.34 -26.54 -1.61
CA GLY A 38 1.76 -26.17 -1.64
C GLY A 38 2.13 -25.23 -2.80
N PHE A 39 3.43 -25.09 -3.04
CA PHE A 39 3.94 -24.20 -4.08
C PHE A 39 3.44 -24.57 -5.47
N SER A 40 3.39 -25.87 -5.81
CA SER A 40 2.87 -26.32 -7.10
C SER A 40 1.37 -26.08 -7.25
N GLY A 41 0.57 -26.21 -6.18
CA GLY A 41 -0.86 -25.91 -6.24
C GLY A 41 -1.16 -24.42 -6.45
N VAL A 42 -0.40 -23.55 -5.78
CA VAL A 42 -0.56 -22.09 -5.91
C VAL A 42 0.03 -21.55 -7.20
N TYR A 43 1.29 -21.92 -7.49
CA TYR A 43 2.10 -21.32 -8.54
C TYR A 43 2.30 -22.24 -9.75
N GLY A 44 1.63 -23.41 -9.82
CA GLY A 44 1.63 -24.26 -11.01
C GLY A 44 0.70 -23.78 -12.13
N ARG A 45 -0.02 -22.67 -11.91
CA ARG A 45 -0.84 -22.00 -12.91
C ARG A 45 -0.46 -20.53 -13.03
N ALA A 46 -0.68 -19.98 -14.23
CA ALA A 46 -0.59 -18.54 -14.43
C ALA A 46 -1.49 -17.80 -13.43
N LYS A 47 -1.03 -16.64 -12.94
CA LYS A 47 -1.73 -15.86 -11.89
C LYS A 47 -1.90 -16.67 -10.61
N GLY A 48 -0.78 -17.04 -9.97
CA GLY A 48 -0.81 -17.71 -8.67
C GLY A 48 -1.80 -17.06 -7.71
N TYR A 49 -2.72 -17.86 -7.17
CA TYR A 49 -3.86 -17.40 -6.39
C TYR A 49 -3.73 -17.92 -4.98
N LEU A 50 -3.77 -16.99 -4.03
CA LEU A 50 -3.84 -17.27 -2.62
C LEU A 50 -5.23 -16.84 -2.15
N ALA A 51 -6.13 -17.82 -1.95
CA ALA A 51 -7.37 -17.61 -1.22
C ALA A 51 -7.24 -18.08 0.23
N PHE A 52 -7.95 -17.38 1.12
CA PHE A 52 -8.23 -17.88 2.46
C PHE A 52 -9.63 -17.46 2.87
N SER A 53 -10.28 -18.27 3.71
CA SER A 53 -11.61 -17.97 4.25
C SER A 53 -11.58 -16.76 5.21
N SER A 54 -10.47 -16.56 5.90
CA SER A 54 -10.22 -15.43 6.79
C SER A 54 -9.52 -14.28 6.07
N GLY A 55 -10.20 -13.12 6.01
CA GLY A 55 -9.62 -11.89 5.46
C GLY A 55 -8.38 -11.43 6.22
N TYR A 56 -8.28 -11.67 7.53
CA TYR A 56 -7.09 -11.30 8.31
C TYR A 56 -5.86 -12.07 7.88
N LEU A 57 -5.98 -13.39 7.69
CA LEU A 57 -4.84 -14.20 7.29
C LEU A 57 -4.38 -13.85 5.88
N ALA A 58 -5.32 -13.58 4.97
CA ALA A 58 -5.00 -13.09 3.65
C ALA A 58 -4.19 -11.78 3.70
N GLU A 59 -4.63 -10.80 4.48
CA GLU A 59 -4.01 -9.47 4.57
C GLU A 59 -2.76 -9.45 5.47
N ALA A 60 -2.61 -10.41 6.40
CA ALA A 60 -1.47 -10.52 7.32
C ALA A 60 -0.13 -10.66 6.58
N THR A 61 -0.13 -11.23 5.38
CA THR A 61 1.06 -11.25 4.49
C THR A 61 1.58 -9.84 4.20
N GLY A 62 0.69 -8.83 4.19
CA GLY A 62 1.02 -7.42 4.03
C GLY A 62 1.87 -6.85 5.16
N LEU A 63 1.92 -7.48 6.34
CA LEU A 63 2.79 -7.05 7.46
C LEU A 63 4.28 -7.25 7.17
N ALA A 64 4.64 -8.02 6.14
CA ALA A 64 6.02 -8.16 5.68
C ALA A 64 6.63 -6.82 5.24
N VAL A 65 5.82 -5.92 4.67
CA VAL A 65 6.26 -4.59 4.21
C VAL A 65 6.66 -3.69 5.40
N PRO A 66 5.80 -3.41 6.40
CA PRO A 66 6.21 -2.65 7.57
C PRO A 66 7.32 -3.35 8.35
N ALA A 67 7.38 -4.69 8.40
CA ALA A 67 8.51 -5.41 9.00
C ALA A 67 9.84 -5.00 8.37
N ALA A 68 9.94 -5.07 7.04
CA ALA A 68 11.15 -4.69 6.31
C ALA A 68 11.50 -3.20 6.50
N ILE A 69 10.51 -2.31 6.42
CA ILE A 69 10.69 -0.88 6.67
C ILE A 69 11.23 -0.64 8.08
N LEU A 70 10.66 -1.28 9.10
CA LEU A 70 11.09 -1.13 10.50
C LEU A 70 12.52 -1.65 10.71
N LEU A 71 12.92 -2.76 10.09
CA LEU A 71 14.30 -3.26 10.15
C LEU A 71 15.29 -2.28 9.52
N VAL A 72 15.00 -1.78 8.32
CA VAL A 72 15.84 -0.76 7.65
C VAL A 72 15.93 0.50 8.52
N PHE A 73 14.82 0.90 9.15
CA PHE A 73 14.78 2.05 10.04
C PHE A 73 15.60 1.84 11.31
N ALA A 74 15.50 0.67 11.94
CA ALA A 74 16.23 0.32 13.16
C ALA A 74 17.75 0.33 12.94
N TRP A 75 18.23 -0.18 11.80
CA TRP A 75 19.66 -0.28 11.49
C TRP A 75 20.24 0.90 10.71
N ARG A 76 19.51 2.02 10.61
CA ARG A 76 19.92 3.18 9.77
C ARG A 76 21.26 3.82 10.16
N ARG A 77 21.73 3.61 11.39
CA ARG A 77 22.99 4.18 11.93
C ARG A 77 24.19 3.27 11.76
N GLU A 78 23.94 2.00 11.49
CA GLU A 78 24.97 0.97 11.49
C GLU A 78 25.51 0.75 10.07
N ARG A 79 26.72 0.23 9.95
CA ARG A 79 27.27 -0.19 8.64
C ARG A 79 26.51 -1.42 8.16
N TRP A 80 25.98 -1.38 6.94
CA TRP A 80 25.21 -2.49 6.38
C TRP A 80 26.12 -3.69 6.09
N SER A 81 25.86 -4.79 6.79
CA SER A 81 26.48 -6.10 6.57
C SER A 81 25.58 -6.98 5.69
N LEU A 82 26.15 -8.03 5.10
CA LEU A 82 25.41 -8.99 4.27
C LEU A 82 24.27 -9.65 5.07
N TRP A 83 24.50 -10.01 6.33
CA TRP A 83 23.47 -10.67 7.15
C TRP A 83 22.22 -9.81 7.34
N ARG A 84 22.35 -8.48 7.45
CA ARG A 84 21.18 -7.58 7.59
C ARG A 84 20.34 -7.56 6.33
N TRP A 85 20.97 -7.60 5.17
CA TRP A 85 20.25 -7.77 3.91
C TRP A 85 19.51 -9.09 3.88
N VAL A 86 20.14 -10.19 4.30
CA VAL A 86 19.48 -11.50 4.39
C VAL A 86 18.25 -11.44 5.31
N VAL A 87 18.35 -10.81 6.49
CA VAL A 87 17.21 -10.71 7.42
C VAL A 87 16.09 -9.83 6.86
N VAL A 88 16.41 -8.69 6.23
CA VAL A 88 15.40 -7.84 5.57
C VAL A 88 14.72 -8.57 4.41
N LEU A 89 15.50 -9.29 3.59
CA LEU A 89 14.98 -10.08 2.49
C LEU A 89 14.12 -11.26 2.97
N ALA A 90 14.53 -11.93 4.06
CA ALA A 90 13.73 -12.97 4.69
C ALA A 90 12.40 -12.41 5.23
N ALA A 91 12.44 -11.26 5.90
CA ALA A 91 11.24 -10.59 6.42
C ALA A 91 10.24 -10.20 5.33
N ILE A 92 10.72 -9.72 4.17
CA ILE A 92 9.86 -9.32 3.04
C ILE A 92 9.55 -10.46 2.07
N SER A 93 10.19 -11.62 2.25
CA SER A 93 10.10 -12.76 1.35
C SER A 93 8.67 -13.23 1.05
N PRO A 94 7.69 -13.20 1.98
CA PRO A 94 6.31 -13.60 1.65
C PRO A 94 5.71 -12.80 0.48
N VAL A 95 5.90 -11.48 0.51
CA VAL A 95 5.38 -10.58 -0.53
C VAL A 95 6.23 -10.66 -1.80
N LEU A 96 7.55 -10.82 -1.65
CA LEU A 96 8.48 -10.93 -2.78
C LEU A 96 8.30 -12.26 -3.54
N LEU A 97 8.11 -13.37 -2.85
CA LEU A 97 7.81 -14.67 -3.47
C LEU A 97 6.48 -14.63 -4.20
N HIS A 98 5.44 -14.06 -3.58
CA HIS A 98 4.15 -13.87 -4.25
C HIS A 98 4.22 -12.92 -5.45
N ALA A 99 5.11 -11.93 -5.40
CA ALA A 99 5.37 -11.03 -6.51
C ALA A 99 6.01 -11.77 -7.70
N ILE A 100 7.08 -12.52 -7.45
CA ILE A 100 7.87 -13.20 -8.48
C ILE A 100 7.11 -14.41 -9.00
N LEU A 101 6.78 -15.38 -8.13
CA LEU A 101 6.14 -16.63 -8.53
C LEU A 101 4.69 -16.43 -8.98
N GLY A 102 4.00 -15.44 -8.41
CA GLY A 102 2.63 -15.09 -8.81
C GLY A 102 2.57 -14.11 -9.98
N ALA A 103 3.71 -13.55 -10.40
CA ALA A 103 3.83 -12.50 -11.42
C ALA A 103 2.83 -11.36 -11.19
N ARG A 104 2.83 -10.82 -9.95
CA ARG A 104 1.83 -9.81 -9.50
C ARG A 104 2.45 -8.42 -9.34
N ARG A 105 1.92 -7.45 -10.09
CA ARG A 105 2.35 -6.04 -10.09
C ARG A 105 2.35 -5.37 -8.72
N GLY A 106 1.26 -5.52 -7.97
CA GLY A 106 1.09 -4.90 -6.65
C GLY A 106 2.15 -5.36 -5.64
N PRO A 107 2.23 -6.67 -5.32
CA PRO A 107 3.28 -7.22 -4.44
C PRO A 107 4.72 -6.90 -4.87
N ALA A 108 5.00 -6.90 -6.18
CA ALA A 108 6.32 -6.56 -6.71
C ALA A 108 6.72 -5.13 -6.36
N PHE A 109 5.84 -4.17 -6.66
CA PHE A 109 6.11 -2.77 -6.32
C PHE A 109 6.13 -2.54 -4.81
N LEU A 110 5.21 -3.14 -4.06
CA LEU A 110 5.17 -2.98 -2.61
C LEU A 110 6.47 -3.43 -1.94
N SER A 111 7.00 -4.57 -2.36
CA SER A 111 8.23 -5.11 -1.78
C SER A 111 9.45 -4.28 -2.20
N LEU A 112 9.67 -4.09 -3.51
CA LEU A 112 10.83 -3.38 -4.02
C LEU A 112 10.78 -1.88 -3.71
N GLY A 113 9.64 -1.24 -3.95
CA GLY A 113 9.38 0.17 -3.66
C GLY A 113 9.42 0.46 -2.15
N GLY A 114 8.83 -0.41 -1.31
CA GLY A 114 8.92 -0.28 0.14
C GLY A 114 10.36 -0.27 0.66
N LEU A 115 11.20 -1.18 0.15
CA LEU A 115 12.63 -1.21 0.48
C LEU A 115 13.39 0.00 -0.06
N ALA A 116 13.17 0.37 -1.32
CA ALA A 116 13.83 1.52 -1.95
C ALA A 116 13.48 2.82 -1.23
N PHE A 117 12.19 3.07 -0.96
CA PHE A 117 11.75 4.25 -0.22
C PHE A 117 12.29 4.25 1.22
N ALA A 118 12.26 3.12 1.92
CA ALA A 118 12.88 3.01 3.24
C ALA A 118 14.37 3.36 3.19
N TRP A 119 15.10 2.84 2.21
CA TRP A 119 16.53 3.09 2.03
C TRP A 119 16.85 4.58 1.79
N PHE A 120 16.12 5.22 0.87
CA PHE A 120 16.35 6.62 0.53
C PHE A 120 15.88 7.59 1.62
N LEU A 121 14.76 7.31 2.28
CA LEU A 121 14.17 8.22 3.27
C LEU A 121 14.84 8.14 4.64
N PHE A 122 15.38 6.98 5.03
CA PHE A 122 15.98 6.79 6.35
C PHE A 122 17.46 7.14 6.42
N ARG A 123 18.14 7.27 5.27
CA ARG A 123 19.51 7.79 5.23
C ARG A 123 19.53 9.28 5.55
N ALA A 124 20.46 9.69 6.42
CA ALA A 124 20.65 11.09 6.82
C ALA A 124 21.20 11.99 5.70
N ARG A 125 21.45 11.45 4.50
CA ARG A 125 21.94 12.21 3.33
C ARG A 125 20.80 12.45 2.37
N ARG A 126 20.72 13.67 1.81
CA ARG A 126 19.77 13.97 0.74
C ARG A 126 20.03 13.02 -0.44
N PRO A 127 19.05 12.22 -0.87
CA PRO A 127 19.23 11.37 -2.04
C PRO A 127 19.43 12.28 -3.26
N ARG A 128 20.37 11.92 -4.12
CA ARG A 128 20.49 12.55 -5.45
C ARG A 128 19.29 12.10 -6.28
N ILE A 129 18.73 13.00 -7.10
CA ILE A 129 17.53 12.71 -7.88
C ILE A 129 17.75 11.58 -8.89
N VAL A 130 18.93 11.53 -9.52
CA VAL A 130 19.25 10.52 -10.55
C VAL A 130 19.19 9.08 -10.01
N PRO A 131 19.88 8.69 -8.91
CA PRO A 131 19.74 7.35 -8.33
C PRO A 131 18.30 6.99 -7.95
N VAL A 132 17.49 7.95 -7.48
CA VAL A 132 16.09 7.70 -7.15
C VAL A 132 15.30 7.39 -8.41
N LEU A 133 15.44 8.22 -9.45
CA LEU A 133 14.78 7.99 -10.74
C LEU A 133 15.18 6.67 -11.38
N LEU A 134 16.48 6.33 -11.38
CA LEU A 134 16.97 5.04 -11.88
C LEU A 134 16.39 3.87 -11.09
N THR A 135 16.38 3.96 -9.76
CA THR A 135 15.82 2.88 -8.91
C THR A 135 14.33 2.69 -9.17
N VAL A 136 13.56 3.79 -9.20
CA VAL A 136 12.12 3.73 -9.51
C VAL A 136 11.89 3.20 -10.91
N GLY A 137 12.67 3.64 -11.90
CA GLY A 137 12.60 3.16 -13.29
C GLY A 137 12.83 1.64 -13.38
N VAL A 138 13.86 1.13 -12.71
CA VAL A 138 14.13 -0.32 -12.63
C VAL A 138 12.98 -1.08 -11.97
N ILE A 139 12.43 -0.55 -10.86
CA ILE A 139 11.29 -1.19 -10.19
C ILE A 139 10.06 -1.22 -11.10
N CYS A 140 9.74 -0.11 -11.77
CA CYS A 140 8.63 -0.04 -12.72
C CYS A 140 8.83 -1.03 -13.88
N PHE A 141 10.05 -1.12 -14.43
CA PHE A 141 10.37 -2.08 -15.47
C PHE A 141 10.18 -3.53 -14.99
N VAL A 142 10.68 -3.89 -13.80
CA VAL A 142 10.48 -5.23 -13.21
C VAL A 142 8.99 -5.54 -13.03
N VAL A 143 8.20 -4.57 -12.55
CA VAL A 143 6.75 -4.73 -12.36
C VAL A 143 6.04 -4.99 -13.69
N VAL A 144 6.36 -4.22 -14.74
CA VAL A 144 5.81 -4.40 -16.09
C VAL A 144 6.25 -5.74 -16.68
N PHE A 145 7.54 -6.07 -16.55
CA PHE A 145 8.11 -7.32 -17.03
C PHE A 145 7.40 -8.54 -16.43
N LEU A 146 7.20 -8.55 -15.11
CA LEU A 146 6.46 -9.61 -14.43
C LEU A 146 5.01 -9.67 -14.91
N PHE A 147 4.35 -8.52 -15.07
CA PHE A 147 2.96 -8.46 -15.49
C PHE A 147 2.74 -9.03 -16.90
N VAL A 148 3.56 -8.61 -17.87
CA VAL A 148 3.47 -9.06 -19.27
C VAL A 148 3.82 -10.53 -19.40
N ASN A 149 4.85 -10.99 -18.67
CA ASN A 149 5.26 -12.39 -18.68
C ASN A 149 4.44 -13.29 -17.73
N ARG A 150 3.41 -12.76 -17.07
CA ARG A 150 2.56 -13.52 -16.14
C ARG A 150 2.00 -14.83 -16.69
N PRO A 151 1.56 -14.94 -17.96
CA PRO A 151 1.10 -16.21 -18.52
C PRO A 151 2.23 -17.24 -18.73
N ARG A 152 3.49 -16.83 -18.57
CA ARG A 152 4.72 -17.63 -18.76
C ARG A 152 5.45 -17.91 -17.44
N ILE A 153 5.19 -17.12 -16.41
CA ILE A 153 5.78 -17.28 -15.07
C ILE A 153 4.83 -18.14 -14.22
N TYR A 154 5.08 -19.44 -14.23
CA TYR A 154 4.49 -20.41 -13.30
C TYR A 154 5.37 -21.68 -13.27
N ILE A 155 5.29 -22.45 -12.19
CA ILE A 155 6.05 -23.69 -12.00
C ILE A 155 5.60 -24.71 -13.05
N GLY A 156 6.56 -25.20 -13.84
CA GLY A 156 6.29 -26.13 -14.96
C GLY A 156 6.01 -25.46 -16.31
N SER A 157 6.19 -24.13 -16.42
CA SER A 157 6.13 -23.47 -17.73
C SER A 157 7.42 -23.69 -18.52
N ASN A 158 7.28 -24.10 -19.79
CA ASN A 158 8.38 -24.19 -20.76
C ASN A 158 8.41 -22.98 -21.71
N LYS A 159 7.62 -21.94 -21.44
CA LYS A 159 7.52 -20.76 -22.33
C LYS A 159 8.67 -19.79 -22.08
N ALA A 160 9.32 -19.33 -23.16
CA ALA A 160 10.38 -18.33 -23.07
C ALA A 160 9.84 -16.97 -22.59
N LEU A 161 10.55 -16.36 -21.64
CA LEU A 161 10.28 -14.99 -21.20
C LEU A 161 10.65 -14.00 -22.32
N SER A 162 9.83 -12.97 -22.51
CA SER A 162 10.06 -11.94 -23.51
C SER A 162 10.27 -10.58 -22.86
N VAL A 163 11.43 -9.99 -23.13
CA VAL A 163 11.74 -8.61 -22.79
C VAL A 163 11.10 -7.65 -23.80
N THR A 164 11.01 -8.05 -25.07
CA THR A 164 10.41 -7.23 -26.13
C THR A 164 8.94 -6.95 -25.86
N ASP A 165 8.20 -7.91 -25.30
CA ASP A 165 6.79 -7.74 -24.97
C ASP A 165 6.60 -6.71 -23.84
N ALA A 166 7.56 -6.63 -22.91
CA ALA A 166 7.53 -5.62 -21.84
C ALA A 166 7.72 -4.20 -22.40
N PHE A 167 8.55 -4.03 -23.43
CA PHE A 167 8.69 -2.75 -24.12
C PHE A 167 7.48 -2.45 -25.01
N ALA A 168 6.95 -3.44 -25.73
CA ALA A 168 5.76 -3.28 -26.55
C ALA A 168 4.54 -2.87 -25.70
N PHE A 169 4.42 -3.38 -24.47
CA PHE A 169 3.38 -2.96 -23.53
C PHE A 169 3.47 -1.46 -23.15
N LEU A 170 4.66 -0.86 -23.16
CA LEU A 170 4.84 0.57 -22.88
C LEU A 170 4.48 1.46 -24.08
N THR A 171 4.45 0.89 -25.28
CA THR A 171 4.10 1.56 -26.53
C THR A 171 3.04 0.77 -27.29
N PRO A 172 1.83 0.60 -26.72
CA PRO A 172 0.78 -0.18 -27.36
C PRO A 172 0.33 0.50 -28.65
N SER A 173 0.17 -0.29 -29.71
CA SER A 173 -0.36 0.19 -30.99
C SER A 173 -1.89 0.18 -31.03
N GLU A 174 -2.54 -0.61 -30.17
CA GLU A 174 -4.00 -0.78 -30.11
C GLU A 174 -4.49 -0.75 -28.65
N THR A 175 -5.69 -0.22 -28.45
CA THR A 175 -6.38 -0.23 -27.15
C THR A 175 -7.22 -1.49 -26.99
N GLU A 176 -6.93 -2.31 -25.97
CA GLU A 176 -7.71 -3.50 -25.63
C GLU A 176 -8.86 -3.18 -24.66
N ALA A 177 -9.91 -4.00 -24.65
CA ALA A 177 -11.04 -3.85 -23.71
C ALA A 177 -10.64 -3.96 -22.22
N GLY A 178 -9.47 -4.53 -21.94
CA GLY A 178 -8.86 -4.61 -20.61
C GLY A 178 -7.99 -3.41 -20.23
N ASP A 179 -7.88 -2.40 -21.09
CA ASP A 179 -7.13 -1.18 -20.81
C ASP A 179 -7.70 -0.49 -19.56
N ASP A 180 -6.82 -0.23 -18.58
CA ASP A 180 -7.17 0.40 -17.31
C ASP A 180 -7.85 1.77 -17.56
N TYR A 181 -7.53 2.49 -18.66
CA TYR A 181 -8.20 3.74 -19.05
C TYR A 181 -9.64 3.53 -19.54
N LEU A 182 -9.88 2.54 -20.40
CA LEU A 182 -11.22 2.23 -20.91
C LEU A 182 -12.13 1.75 -19.78
N VAL A 183 -11.59 0.93 -18.88
CA VAL A 183 -12.31 0.44 -17.69
C VAL A 183 -12.62 1.60 -16.74
N ALA A 184 -11.69 2.52 -16.52
CA ALA A 184 -11.90 3.70 -15.68
C ALA A 184 -13.00 4.63 -16.22
N THR A 185 -12.93 4.95 -17.52
CA THR A 185 -13.92 5.82 -18.18
C THR A 185 -15.29 5.14 -18.25
N GLY A 186 -15.36 3.86 -18.60
CA GLY A 186 -16.60 3.08 -18.57
C GLY A 186 -17.24 3.05 -17.17
N ALA A 187 -16.45 2.88 -16.12
CA ALA A 187 -16.94 2.93 -14.74
C ALA A 187 -17.53 4.30 -14.34
N ILE A 188 -16.92 5.40 -14.82
CA ILE A 188 -17.43 6.76 -14.63
C ILE A 188 -18.75 6.93 -15.36
N THR A 189 -18.82 6.55 -16.65
CA THR A 189 -20.03 6.65 -17.47
C THR A 189 -21.19 5.86 -16.85
N VAL A 190 -20.98 4.59 -16.50
CA VAL A 190 -22.00 3.76 -15.85
C VAL A 190 -22.47 4.39 -14.53
N SER A 191 -21.54 4.90 -13.72
CA SER A 191 -21.91 5.57 -12.47
C SER A 191 -22.70 6.86 -12.69
N HIS A 192 -22.39 7.60 -13.76
CA HIS A 192 -23.07 8.84 -14.13
C HIS A 192 -24.49 8.57 -14.61
N GLU A 193 -24.64 7.68 -15.60
CA GLU A 193 -25.93 7.32 -16.21
C GLU A 193 -26.89 6.69 -15.21
N THR A 194 -26.38 5.83 -14.31
CA THR A 194 -27.23 5.20 -13.29
C THR A 194 -27.57 6.14 -12.12
N GLY A 195 -26.83 7.24 -11.94
CA GLY A 195 -26.90 8.11 -10.76
C GLY A 195 -26.57 7.39 -9.43
N ARG A 196 -26.03 6.17 -9.49
CA ARG A 196 -25.77 5.34 -8.30
C ARG A 196 -24.38 5.61 -7.76
N HIS A 197 -24.32 6.47 -6.75
CA HIS A 197 -23.08 6.79 -6.03
C HIS A 197 -23.03 6.18 -4.63
N GLY A 198 -21.82 5.80 -4.19
CA GLY A 198 -21.60 5.18 -2.89
C GLY A 198 -21.74 6.14 -1.71
N TRP A 199 -21.48 7.44 -1.90
CA TRP A 199 -21.47 8.49 -0.88
C TRP A 199 -20.65 8.15 0.37
N GLY A 200 -19.52 7.47 0.20
CA GLY A 200 -18.63 7.03 1.28
C GLY A 200 -19.05 5.72 1.98
N ARG A 201 -20.24 5.18 1.68
CA ARG A 201 -20.75 3.95 2.31
C ARG A 201 -19.89 2.74 2.01
N ASN A 202 -19.39 2.61 0.78
CA ASN A 202 -18.50 1.48 0.43
C ASN A 202 -17.16 1.59 1.16
N TYR A 203 -16.69 2.82 1.38
CA TYR A 203 -15.47 3.08 2.13
C TYR A 203 -15.65 2.73 3.61
N LEU A 204 -16.78 3.09 4.22
CA LEU A 204 -17.11 2.69 5.60
C LEU A 204 -17.15 1.17 5.74
N ILE A 205 -17.81 0.46 4.82
CA ILE A 205 -17.80 -1.01 4.82
C ILE A 205 -16.37 -1.53 4.70
N THR A 206 -15.56 -0.96 3.81
CA THR A 206 -14.18 -1.40 3.57
C THR A 206 -13.24 -1.11 4.74
N PHE A 207 -13.44 -0.02 5.48
CA PHE A 207 -12.52 0.38 6.55
C PHE A 207 -12.96 -0.08 7.94
N LEU A 208 -14.26 -0.24 8.18
CA LEU A 208 -14.80 -0.57 9.50
C LEU A 208 -15.33 -2.00 9.57
N ILE A 209 -16.05 -2.45 8.54
CA ILE A 209 -16.69 -3.78 8.54
C ILE A 209 -15.75 -4.87 8.02
N ARG A 210 -14.99 -4.59 6.95
CA ARG A 210 -14.07 -5.56 6.36
C ARG A 210 -13.02 -6.07 7.35
N PRO A 211 -12.45 -5.25 8.26
CA PRO A 211 -11.59 -5.77 9.31
C PRO A 211 -12.29 -6.85 10.12
N ILE A 212 -13.47 -6.63 10.71
CA ILE A 212 -14.13 -7.56 11.66
C ILE A 212 -14.10 -9.04 11.19
N PRO A 213 -13.61 -10.01 11.97
CA PRO A 213 -13.50 -11.40 11.51
C PRO A 213 -14.88 -11.97 11.17
N LYS A 214 -15.00 -12.73 10.08
CA LYS A 214 -16.26 -13.43 9.75
C LYS A 214 -16.65 -14.44 10.84
N GLN A 215 -15.70 -14.90 11.64
CA GLN A 215 -15.94 -15.77 12.79
C GLN A 215 -16.70 -15.06 13.91
N LEU A 216 -16.48 -13.74 14.06
CA LEU A 216 -17.22 -12.92 15.03
C LEU A 216 -18.54 -12.40 14.45
N TRP A 217 -18.56 -12.12 13.14
CA TRP A 217 -19.74 -11.62 12.45
C TRP A 217 -19.88 -12.22 11.04
N PRO A 218 -20.52 -13.39 10.90
CA PRO A 218 -20.61 -14.12 9.62
C PRO A 218 -21.38 -13.36 8.53
N THR A 219 -22.47 -12.69 8.90
CA THR A 219 -23.39 -11.95 8.02
C THR A 219 -22.98 -10.50 7.78
N LYS A 220 -21.83 -10.04 8.27
CA LYS A 220 -21.43 -8.63 8.31
C LYS A 220 -21.59 -7.85 7.01
N TYR A 221 -21.35 -8.45 5.85
CA TYR A 221 -21.48 -7.78 4.56
C TYR A 221 -22.94 -7.65 4.13
N GLN A 222 -23.77 -8.65 4.42
CA GLN A 222 -25.21 -8.61 4.16
C GLN A 222 -25.86 -7.57 5.07
N ASP A 223 -25.51 -7.60 6.36
CA ASP A 223 -26.04 -6.66 7.35
C ASP A 223 -25.62 -5.23 7.04
N ALA A 224 -24.34 -5.00 6.71
CA ALA A 224 -23.86 -3.68 6.32
C ALA A 224 -24.50 -3.21 5.00
N HIS A 225 -24.65 -4.09 4.01
CA HIS A 225 -25.31 -3.73 2.76
C HIS A 225 -26.77 -3.34 2.99
N ARG A 226 -27.51 -4.13 3.77
CA ARG A 226 -28.90 -3.82 4.16
C ARG A 226 -28.99 -2.50 4.91
N PHE A 227 -28.05 -2.23 5.82
CA PHE A 227 -28.01 -0.98 6.58
C PHE A 227 -27.73 0.25 5.71
N PHE A 228 -26.74 0.17 4.82
CA PHE A 228 -26.28 1.33 4.04
C PHE A 228 -27.04 1.56 2.73
N PHE A 229 -27.55 0.50 2.10
CA PHE A 229 -28.16 0.53 0.76
C PHE A 229 -29.61 0.03 0.74
N GLY A 230 -30.13 -0.46 1.86
CA GLY A 230 -31.47 -1.03 1.94
C GLY A 230 -31.60 -2.28 1.05
N ASN A 231 -32.70 -2.34 0.30
CA ASN A 231 -32.99 -3.42 -0.66
C ASN A 231 -32.52 -3.08 -2.08
N SER A 232 -31.75 -2.00 -2.27
CA SER A 232 -31.25 -1.63 -3.59
C SER A 232 -30.32 -2.72 -4.11
N PRO A 233 -30.47 -3.21 -5.36
CA PRO A 233 -29.54 -4.20 -5.90
C PRO A 233 -28.12 -3.61 -5.95
N PRO A 234 -27.08 -4.42 -5.69
CA PRO A 234 -25.71 -3.97 -5.84
C PRO A 234 -25.51 -3.41 -7.25
N SER A 235 -24.75 -2.33 -7.37
CA SER A 235 -24.34 -1.81 -8.69
C SER A 235 -23.43 -2.86 -9.34
N GLY A 236 -23.94 -3.60 -10.32
CA GLY A 236 -23.33 -4.82 -10.84
C GLY A 236 -22.83 -4.72 -12.29
N ALA A 237 -22.33 -5.85 -12.79
CA ALA A 237 -21.86 -6.02 -14.18
C ALA A 237 -22.97 -5.81 -15.21
N GLU A 238 -24.23 -6.11 -14.84
CA GLU A 238 -25.41 -5.94 -15.70
C GLU A 238 -25.55 -4.49 -16.22
N ASN A 239 -25.26 -3.51 -15.37
CA ASN A 239 -25.28 -2.10 -15.76
C ASN A 239 -24.23 -1.76 -16.84
N TYR A 240 -23.08 -2.44 -16.84
CA TYR A 240 -22.04 -2.21 -17.86
C TYR A 240 -22.51 -2.72 -19.22
N ARG A 241 -23.08 -3.93 -19.27
CA ARG A 241 -23.60 -4.49 -20.51
C ARG A 241 -24.77 -3.67 -21.07
N GLU A 242 -25.67 -3.21 -20.21
CA GLU A 242 -26.82 -2.40 -20.62
C GLU A 242 -26.41 -1.03 -21.17
N ILE A 243 -25.47 -0.34 -20.52
CA ILE A 243 -25.12 1.05 -20.86
C ILE A 243 -24.00 1.12 -21.91
N LEU A 244 -23.00 0.26 -21.81
CA LEU A 244 -21.81 0.31 -22.67
C LEU A 244 -21.78 -0.77 -23.75
N GLY A 245 -22.63 -1.80 -23.66
CA GLY A 245 -22.62 -2.94 -24.58
C GLY A 245 -21.47 -3.94 -24.35
N TRP A 246 -20.62 -3.71 -23.35
CA TRP A 246 -19.50 -4.59 -22.98
C TRP A 246 -19.32 -4.62 -21.46
N GLU A 247 -18.62 -5.64 -20.96
CA GLU A 247 -18.31 -5.79 -19.54
C GLU A 247 -16.79 -5.83 -19.31
N PRO A 248 -16.26 -5.12 -18.30
CA PRO A 248 -14.86 -5.21 -17.95
C PRO A 248 -14.46 -6.66 -17.61
N PRO A 249 -13.33 -7.16 -18.16
CA PRO A 249 -12.82 -8.47 -17.81
C PRO A 249 -12.63 -8.65 -16.29
N ALA A 250 -12.79 -9.88 -15.82
CA ALA A 250 -12.66 -10.17 -14.39
C ALA A 250 -11.24 -9.82 -13.86
N GLY A 251 -11.20 -8.86 -12.94
CA GLY A 251 -9.97 -8.39 -12.33
C GLY A 251 -9.34 -7.17 -13.00
N SER A 252 -10.03 -6.54 -13.93
CA SER A 252 -9.72 -5.18 -14.37
C SER A 252 -9.81 -4.19 -13.20
N ALA A 253 -9.00 -3.14 -13.25
CA ALA A 253 -9.00 -2.11 -12.23
C ALA A 253 -9.41 -0.77 -12.84
N SER A 254 -10.36 -0.10 -12.20
CA SER A 254 -10.83 1.22 -12.64
C SER A 254 -9.90 2.37 -12.18
N GLY A 255 -8.95 2.08 -11.28
CA GLY A 255 -8.07 3.08 -10.71
C GLY A 255 -8.77 4.03 -9.73
N ALA A 256 -7.97 4.92 -9.14
CA ALA A 256 -8.42 5.84 -8.08
C ALA A 256 -9.47 6.86 -8.52
N PHE A 257 -9.36 7.43 -9.73
CA PHE A 257 -10.27 8.49 -10.17
C PHE A 257 -11.68 7.95 -10.40
N ALA A 258 -11.82 6.82 -11.08
CA ALA A 258 -13.12 6.19 -11.26
C ALA A 258 -13.70 5.68 -9.93
N ASP A 259 -12.86 5.15 -9.03
CA ASP A 259 -13.31 4.75 -7.68
C ASP A 259 -13.84 5.94 -6.89
N LEU A 260 -13.12 7.08 -6.87
CA LEU A 260 -13.55 8.30 -6.19
C LEU A 260 -14.81 8.90 -6.83
N TYR A 261 -14.91 8.91 -8.16
CA TYR A 261 -16.10 9.41 -8.86
C TYR A 261 -17.33 8.53 -8.57
N ARG A 262 -17.18 7.22 -8.63
CA ARG A 262 -18.25 6.29 -8.26
C ARG A 262 -18.68 6.49 -6.81
N GLU A 263 -17.75 6.81 -5.92
CA GLU A 263 -18.06 7.03 -4.52
C GLU A 263 -18.66 8.42 -4.24
N PHE A 264 -18.23 9.49 -4.91
CA PHE A 264 -18.56 10.87 -4.51
C PHE A 264 -19.12 11.74 -5.64
N ALA A 265 -19.42 11.18 -6.82
CA ALA A 265 -19.81 11.93 -8.00
C ALA A 265 -18.81 13.09 -8.26
N LEU A 266 -19.29 14.31 -8.55
CA LEU A 266 -18.46 15.51 -8.73
C LEU A 266 -17.65 15.91 -7.49
N LEU A 267 -18.05 15.49 -6.27
CA LEU A 267 -17.27 15.74 -5.05
C LEU A 267 -15.97 14.90 -5.00
N PHE A 268 -15.73 14.03 -5.99
CA PHE A 268 -14.46 13.30 -6.11
C PHE A 268 -13.24 14.21 -6.16
N VAL A 269 -13.37 15.43 -6.70
CA VAL A 269 -12.28 16.43 -6.74
C VAL A 269 -11.87 16.81 -5.31
N LEU A 270 -12.86 17.05 -4.44
CA LEU A 270 -12.61 17.31 -3.02
C LEU A 270 -11.99 16.09 -2.35
N ALA A 271 -12.49 14.88 -2.64
CA ALA A 271 -11.92 13.66 -2.10
C ALA A 271 -10.45 13.44 -2.56
N ALA A 272 -10.12 13.75 -3.81
CA ALA A 272 -8.75 13.71 -4.33
C ALA A 272 -7.85 14.76 -3.66
N TYR A 273 -8.37 15.97 -3.42
CA TYR A 273 -7.67 16.98 -2.62
C TYR A 273 -7.38 16.49 -1.20
N LEU A 274 -8.35 15.89 -0.52
CA LEU A 274 -8.18 15.34 0.83
C LEU A 274 -7.17 14.18 0.84
N TYR A 275 -7.14 13.37 -0.21
CA TYR A 275 -6.11 12.34 -0.39
C TYR A 275 -4.70 12.94 -0.49
N GLY A 276 -4.53 14.00 -1.27
CA GLY A 276 -3.27 14.75 -1.33
C GLY A 276 -2.91 15.41 0.01
N ALA A 277 -3.90 15.98 0.71
CA ALA A 277 -3.73 16.57 2.03
C ALA A 277 -3.25 15.54 3.07
N PHE A 278 -3.73 14.29 2.98
CA PHE A 278 -3.25 13.17 3.80
C PHE A 278 -1.76 12.89 3.56
N PHE A 279 -1.29 12.83 2.31
CA PHE A 279 0.13 12.65 2.02
C PHE A 279 0.97 13.84 2.51
N ASN A 280 0.49 15.07 2.33
CA ASN A 280 1.15 16.26 2.85
C ASN A 280 1.22 16.25 4.39
N LEU A 281 0.18 15.80 5.08
CA LEU A 281 0.18 15.63 6.53
C LEU A 281 1.25 14.63 6.97
N LEU A 282 1.27 13.44 6.36
CA LEU A 282 2.26 12.41 6.66
C LEU A 282 3.68 12.92 6.41
N TRP A 283 3.91 13.58 5.28
CA TRP A 283 5.21 14.18 4.94
C TRP A 283 5.64 15.23 5.96
N ARG A 284 4.78 16.22 6.25
CA ARG A 284 5.09 17.28 7.23
C ARG A 284 5.41 16.68 8.60
N ARG A 285 4.59 15.73 9.08
CA ARG A 285 4.84 15.03 10.35
C ARG A 285 6.13 14.21 10.31
N ALA A 286 6.40 13.51 9.22
CA ALA A 286 7.64 12.75 9.03
C ALA A 286 8.89 13.65 9.03
N ARG A 287 8.78 14.87 8.52
CA ARG A 287 9.85 15.88 8.49
C ARG A 287 10.07 16.59 9.82
N ILE A 288 9.00 16.83 10.59
CA ILE A 288 9.07 17.57 11.86
C ILE A 288 9.29 16.63 13.05
N GLN A 289 8.52 15.55 13.14
CA GLN A 289 8.48 14.65 14.31
C GLN A 289 9.31 13.39 14.11
N HIS A 290 9.59 13.00 12.86
CA HIS A 290 10.32 11.78 12.53
C HIS A 290 9.72 10.51 13.17
N GLY A 291 10.53 9.49 13.44
CA GLY A 291 10.10 8.26 14.11
C GLY A 291 9.01 7.51 13.34
N VAL A 292 7.91 7.20 14.03
CA VAL A 292 6.78 6.45 13.46
C VAL A 292 6.19 7.14 12.23
N TRP A 293 6.19 8.48 12.17
CA TRP A 293 5.66 9.21 11.03
C TRP A 293 6.47 8.99 9.76
N LEU A 294 7.80 8.82 9.89
CA LEU A 294 8.64 8.50 8.74
C LEU A 294 8.35 7.08 8.23
N VAL A 295 8.11 6.13 9.13
CA VAL A 295 7.67 4.77 8.78
C VAL A 295 6.30 4.78 8.08
N LEU A 296 5.32 5.50 8.64
CA LEU A 296 3.98 5.64 8.04
C LEU A 296 4.05 6.32 6.68
N PHE A 297 4.84 7.37 6.52
CA PHE A 297 5.01 8.02 5.22
C PHE A 297 5.64 7.06 4.19
N THR A 298 6.69 6.31 4.56
CA THR A 298 7.29 5.30 3.69
C THR A 298 6.29 4.20 3.31
N LEU A 299 5.47 3.75 4.26
CA LEU A 299 4.41 2.77 4.01
C LEU A 299 3.35 3.31 3.03
N ALA A 300 2.89 4.55 3.24
CA ALA A 300 1.94 5.21 2.33
C ALA A 300 2.53 5.39 0.92
N ALA A 301 3.81 5.78 0.82
CA ALA A 301 4.52 5.89 -0.45
C ALA A 301 4.62 4.54 -1.17
N ALA A 302 4.93 3.45 -0.46
CA ALA A 302 4.95 2.11 -1.04
C ALA A 302 3.56 1.69 -1.56
N LEU A 303 2.50 2.00 -0.82
CA LEU A 303 1.11 1.68 -1.18
C LEU A 303 0.57 2.54 -2.34
N SER A 304 1.24 3.64 -2.71
CA SER A 304 0.78 4.56 -3.76
C SER A 304 0.61 3.90 -5.13
N ILE A 305 1.27 2.76 -5.39
CA ILE A 305 1.05 1.97 -6.62
C ILE A 305 -0.39 1.53 -6.81
N TYR A 306 -1.15 1.36 -5.71
CA TYR A 306 -2.55 0.96 -5.78
C TYR A 306 -3.48 2.10 -6.20
N VAL A 307 -3.01 3.34 -6.20
CA VAL A 307 -3.78 4.49 -6.70
C VAL A 307 -4.10 4.30 -8.18
N PRO A 308 -3.12 4.15 -9.10
CA PRO A 308 -3.44 3.89 -10.49
C PRO A 308 -3.92 2.44 -10.73
N THR A 309 -3.41 1.46 -9.97
CA THR A 309 -3.64 0.04 -10.32
C THR A 309 -4.84 -0.63 -9.67
N GLN A 310 -5.50 0.00 -8.70
CA GLN A 310 -6.66 -0.55 -7.98
C GLN A 310 -7.68 0.54 -7.64
N SER A 311 -7.51 1.22 -6.49
CA SER A 311 -8.48 2.16 -5.93
C SER A 311 -7.90 2.89 -4.71
N VAL A 312 -8.57 3.97 -4.29
CA VAL A 312 -8.20 4.69 -3.04
C VAL A 312 -8.55 3.86 -1.81
N SER A 313 -9.70 3.17 -1.84
CA SER A 313 -10.09 2.22 -0.80
C SER A 313 -9.05 1.12 -0.57
N ALA A 314 -8.46 0.59 -1.64
CA ALA A 314 -7.40 -0.41 -1.58
C ALA A 314 -6.12 0.10 -0.89
N VAL A 315 -5.77 1.39 -1.07
CA VAL A 315 -4.63 2.03 -0.39
C VAL A 315 -4.91 2.17 1.09
N PHE A 316 -6.02 2.82 1.46
CA PHE A 316 -6.32 3.12 2.86
C PHE A 316 -6.58 1.87 3.69
N HIS A 317 -7.28 0.87 3.15
CA HIS A 317 -7.48 -0.39 3.85
C HIS A 317 -6.14 -1.01 4.27
N ARG A 318 -5.19 -1.11 3.34
CA ARG A 318 -3.86 -1.67 3.61
C ARG A 318 -3.02 -0.77 4.51
N PHE A 319 -3.13 0.54 4.32
CA PHE A 319 -2.45 1.52 5.16
C PHE A 319 -2.93 1.44 6.62
N LEU A 320 -4.24 1.32 6.86
CA LEU A 320 -4.80 1.17 8.19
C LEU A 320 -4.42 -0.19 8.80
N PHE A 321 -4.55 -1.27 8.01
CA PHE A 321 -4.22 -2.62 8.45
C PHE A 321 -2.76 -2.75 8.89
N ALA A 322 -1.81 -2.19 8.14
CA ALA A 322 -0.39 -2.22 8.50
C ALA A 322 0.00 -1.09 9.47
N GLY A 323 -0.56 0.10 9.30
CA GLY A 323 -0.20 1.31 10.04
C GLY A 323 -0.70 1.30 11.49
N ILE A 324 -1.94 0.86 11.75
CA ILE A 324 -2.51 0.84 13.11
C ILE A 324 -1.68 -0.06 14.04
N PRO A 325 -1.42 -1.35 13.73
CA PRO A 325 -0.58 -2.20 14.58
C PRO A 325 0.83 -1.64 14.74
N THR A 326 1.40 -1.05 13.68
CA THR A 326 2.72 -0.40 13.75
C THR A 326 2.73 0.72 14.78
N VAL A 327 1.73 1.61 14.77
CA VAL A 327 1.64 2.74 15.71
C VAL A 327 1.40 2.25 17.14
N ILE A 328 0.49 1.29 17.32
CA ILE A 328 0.18 0.74 18.65
C ILE A 328 1.43 0.13 19.28
N LEU A 329 2.09 -0.79 18.56
CA LEU A 329 3.29 -1.45 19.07
C LEU A 329 4.46 -0.47 19.25
N TRP A 330 4.60 0.50 18.36
CA TRP A 330 5.60 1.56 18.51
C TRP A 330 5.42 2.31 19.82
N LYS A 331 4.20 2.78 20.10
CA LYS A 331 3.89 3.52 21.33
C LYS A 331 4.00 2.67 22.58
N ALA A 332 3.67 1.38 22.49
CA ALA A 332 3.74 0.46 23.61
C ALA A 332 5.19 0.15 24.04
N VAL A 333 6.12 0.06 23.08
CA VAL A 333 7.49 -0.45 23.36
C VAL A 333 8.55 0.65 23.32
N ILE A 334 8.33 1.75 22.61
CA ILE A 334 9.31 2.84 22.53
C ILE A 334 8.90 3.95 23.50
N PRO A 335 9.63 4.13 24.62
CA PRO A 335 9.34 5.20 25.55
C PRO A 335 9.50 6.55 24.86
N GLU A 336 8.47 7.39 24.95
CA GLU A 336 8.56 8.79 24.55
C GLU A 336 9.58 9.49 25.46
N ARG A 337 10.83 9.64 25.00
CA ARG A 337 11.77 10.53 25.67
C ARG A 337 11.25 11.95 25.48
N ARG A 338 10.51 12.45 26.48
CA ARG A 338 10.31 13.89 26.66
C ARG A 338 11.70 14.50 26.73
N VAL A 339 12.05 15.33 25.75
CA VAL A 339 13.30 16.09 25.77
C VAL A 339 13.26 16.96 27.04
N PRO A 340 14.10 16.70 28.05
CA PRO A 340 14.12 17.53 29.26
C PRO A 340 14.52 18.94 28.84
N GLY A 341 13.60 19.90 28.93
CA GLY A 341 13.84 21.30 28.56
C GLY A 341 12.90 21.89 27.49
N SER A 342 12.01 21.11 26.85
CA SER A 342 11.02 21.68 25.92
C SER A 342 9.78 22.27 26.60
N SER A 343 9.80 22.48 27.92
CA SER A 343 8.91 23.42 28.61
C SER A 343 9.26 24.87 28.26
N VAL A 344 9.48 25.17 26.98
CA VAL A 344 9.21 26.51 26.47
C VAL A 344 7.69 26.60 26.42
N ARG A 345 7.12 26.79 27.62
CA ARG A 345 5.83 27.45 27.80
C ARG A 345 5.93 28.66 26.89
N ALA A 346 5.23 28.64 25.77
CA ALA A 346 5.07 29.80 24.92
C ALA A 346 4.43 30.87 25.81
N LYS A 347 5.27 31.62 26.53
CA LYS A 347 4.90 32.93 27.03
C LYS A 347 4.52 33.66 25.75
N ARG A 348 3.21 33.79 25.59
CA ARG A 348 2.52 34.69 24.67
C ARG A 348 2.94 36.11 25.11
N GLY A 349 4.21 36.43 24.91
CA GLY A 349 4.81 37.71 25.20
C GLY A 349 4.46 38.62 24.05
N SER A 350 3.66 39.62 24.36
CA SER A 350 3.43 40.83 23.58
C SER A 350 4.63 41.22 22.73
N LEU A 351 4.47 41.15 21.41
CA LEU A 351 5.34 41.84 20.46
C LEU A 351 5.06 43.34 20.59
N THR A 352 5.73 43.99 21.54
CA THR A 352 5.86 45.45 21.52
C THR A 352 6.93 45.76 20.48
N TYR A 353 6.50 46.20 19.30
CA TYR A 353 7.38 46.77 18.28
C TYR A 353 7.96 48.08 18.82
N ALA A 354 9.21 48.04 19.27
CA ALA A 354 10.03 49.23 19.45
C ALA A 354 11.20 49.11 18.46
N SER A 355 11.15 49.91 17.40
CA SER A 355 12.32 50.26 16.62
C SER A 355 12.25 51.75 16.32
N GLU A 356 12.89 52.50 17.21
CA GLU A 356 13.50 53.80 16.92
C GLU A 356 14.45 53.64 15.72
N LEU A 357 14.37 54.59 14.78
CA LEU A 357 15.36 54.81 13.72
C LEU A 357 16.25 55.98 14.14
N PRO A 358 17.58 55.85 14.18
CA PRO A 358 18.47 57.00 14.10
C PRO A 358 18.63 57.44 12.63
N ARG A 359 18.69 58.77 12.46
CA ARG A 359 18.85 59.50 11.19
C ARG A 359 20.23 59.33 10.57
#